data_AF-A0A3D0QUX2-F1
#
_entry.id   AF-A0A3D0QUX2-F1
#
_cell.length_a   1.000
_cell.length_b   1.000
_cell.length_c   1.000
_cell.angle_alpha   90.00
_cell.angle_beta   90.00
_cell.angle_gamma   90.00
#
_symmetry.space_group_name_H-M   'P 1'
#
loop_
_entity.id
_entity.type
_entity.pdbx_description
1 polymer ?
#
loop_
_entity_poly.entity_id
_entity_poly.type
_entity_poly.pdbx_seq_one_letter_code
_entity_poly.pdbx_strand_id
1 'polypeptide(L)'
;MTWRRLRVLIQHLPPESHTMTALRNALPADEYERQAEGGEPERGRWSVEMQMLAGITDSLRRLEYILLVANSSGKGPKVKKPEPMRRPGVSGAAKKSALTEQSANTLFQLINGGAA
;
A
#
# COMPACT_ATOMS: atom_id res chain seq x y z
N MET A 1 20.13 25.10 -21.76
CA MET A 1 19.33 24.00 -21.16
C MET A 1 17.86 24.30 -21.36
N THR A 2 17.00 23.34 -21.72
CA THR A 2 15.55 23.60 -21.92
C THR A 2 14.72 23.10 -20.74
N TRP A 3 13.57 23.71 -20.48
CA TRP A 3 12.65 23.27 -19.41
C TRP A 3 12.23 21.80 -19.53
N ARG A 4 12.06 21.31 -20.77
CA ARG A 4 11.81 19.89 -21.03
C ARG A 4 12.97 19.01 -20.58
N ARG A 5 14.22 19.38 -20.91
CA ARG A 5 15.41 18.62 -20.48
C ARG A 5 15.61 18.66 -18.97
N LEU A 6 15.41 19.82 -18.33
CA LEU A 6 15.50 19.94 -16.87
C LEU A 6 14.46 19.05 -16.17
N ARG A 7 13.22 19.06 -16.66
CA ARG A 7 12.16 18.18 -16.15
C ARG A 7 12.55 16.71 -16.23
N VAL A 8 13.08 16.27 -17.37
CA VAL A 8 13.52 14.88 -17.56
C VAL A 8 14.64 14.52 -16.59
N LEU A 9 15.62 15.40 -16.37
CA LEU A 9 16.70 15.16 -15.41
C LEU A 9 16.17 15.02 -13.97
N ILE A 10 15.27 15.91 -13.54
CA ILE A 10 14.62 15.81 -12.22
C ILE A 10 13.78 14.52 -12.13
N GLN A 11 13.10 14.15 -13.21
CA GLN A 11 12.34 12.91 -13.30
C GLN A 11 13.19 11.64 -13.38
N HIS A 12 14.50 11.70 -13.49
CA HIS A 12 15.34 10.49 -13.48
C HIS A 12 16.49 10.55 -12.49
N LEU A 13 16.48 11.57 -11.60
CA LEU A 13 17.39 11.64 -10.48
C LEU A 13 17.16 10.46 -9.53
N PRO A 14 18.24 9.83 -9.02
CA PRO A 14 18.13 8.81 -7.98
C PRO A 14 17.39 9.36 -6.75
N PRO A 15 16.55 8.55 -6.09
CA PRO A 15 15.83 8.98 -4.89
C PRO A 15 16.78 9.41 -3.76
N GLU A 16 17.98 8.83 -3.70
CA GLU A 16 19.03 9.15 -2.72
C GLU A 16 19.81 10.44 -3.04
N SER A 17 19.48 11.14 -4.13
CA SER A 17 20.19 12.36 -4.49
C SER A 17 19.89 13.50 -3.51
N HIS A 18 20.89 14.37 -3.30
CA HIS A 18 20.75 15.55 -2.45
C HIS A 18 19.58 16.44 -2.88
N THR A 19 19.38 16.61 -4.20
CA THR A 19 18.26 17.37 -4.76
C THR A 19 16.91 16.77 -4.41
N MET A 20 16.74 15.44 -4.54
CA MET A 20 15.48 14.77 -4.17
C MET A 20 15.22 14.87 -2.66
N THR A 21 16.27 14.78 -1.84
CA THR A 21 16.16 14.98 -0.39
C THR A 21 15.77 16.40 -0.04
N ALA A 22 16.35 17.42 -0.68
CA ALA A 22 15.99 18.81 -0.47
C ALA A 22 14.53 19.09 -0.86
N LEU A 23 14.07 18.55 -2.00
CA LEU A 23 12.67 18.66 -2.43
C LEU A 23 11.71 18.02 -1.43
N ARG A 24 12.06 16.85 -0.90
CA ARG A 24 11.29 16.19 0.16
C ARG A 24 11.26 17.02 1.43
N ASN A 25 12.38 17.56 1.88
CA ASN A 25 12.44 18.37 3.11
C ASN A 25 11.72 19.72 2.99
N ALA A 26 11.56 20.24 1.76
CA ALA A 26 10.81 21.46 1.49
C ALA A 26 9.29 21.25 1.47
N LEU A 27 8.82 19.99 1.51
CA LEU A 27 7.40 19.67 1.50
C LEU A 27 6.74 20.09 2.83
N PRO A 28 5.61 20.82 2.81
CA PRO A 28 4.96 21.25 4.04
C PRO A 28 4.28 20.07 4.78
N ALA A 29 4.11 20.21 6.10
CA ALA A 29 3.66 19.13 6.97
C ALA A 29 2.25 18.61 6.63
N ASP A 30 1.37 19.48 6.17
CA ASP A 30 0.01 19.12 5.75
C ASP A 30 0.00 18.25 4.48
N GLU A 31 0.98 18.41 3.60
CA GLU A 31 1.14 17.51 2.44
C GLU A 31 1.70 16.15 2.86
N TYR A 32 2.54 16.08 3.90
CA TYR A 32 3.00 14.82 4.48
C TYR A 32 1.84 14.02 5.07
N GLU A 33 0.95 14.67 5.82
CA GLU A 33 -0.23 14.03 6.40
C GLU A 33 -1.16 13.49 5.32
N ARG A 34 -1.43 14.28 4.27
CA ARG A 34 -2.21 13.82 3.11
C ARG A 34 -1.57 12.62 2.41
N GLN A 35 -0.25 12.60 2.27
CA GLN A 35 0.45 11.44 1.71
C GLN A 35 0.42 10.21 2.64
N ALA A 36 0.41 10.40 3.95
CA ALA A 36 0.31 9.29 4.90
C ALA A 36 -1.07 8.62 4.85
N GLU A 37 -2.14 9.39 4.71
CA GLU A 37 -3.52 8.88 4.69
C GLU A 37 -3.90 8.26 3.33
N GLY A 38 -3.57 8.94 2.24
CA GLY A 38 -4.03 8.60 0.89
C GLY A 38 -2.93 8.23 -0.09
N GLY A 39 -1.68 8.17 0.35
CA GLY A 39 -0.54 7.92 -0.52
C GLY A 39 -0.62 6.57 -1.23
N GLU A 40 -0.16 6.54 -2.47
CA GLU A 40 0.09 5.32 -3.24
C GLU A 40 1.60 5.05 -3.26
N PRO A 41 2.18 4.52 -2.16
CA PRO A 41 3.62 4.28 -2.07
C PRO A 41 4.12 3.34 -3.18
N GLU A 42 3.25 2.46 -3.71
CA GLU A 42 3.53 1.61 -4.87
C GLU A 42 3.80 2.37 -6.18
N ARG A 43 3.34 3.62 -6.29
CA ARG A 43 3.67 4.50 -7.42
C ARG A 43 4.97 5.27 -7.21
N GLY A 44 5.50 5.28 -6.00
CA GLY A 44 6.72 5.98 -5.64
C GLY A 44 7.97 5.36 -6.26
N ARG A 45 9.07 6.11 -6.24
CA ARG A 45 10.38 5.64 -6.69
C ARG A 45 11.15 5.09 -5.51
N TRP A 46 11.20 3.77 -5.42
CA TRP A 46 11.88 3.09 -4.34
C TRP A 46 13.31 2.80 -4.74
N SER A 47 14.26 3.13 -3.86
CA SER A 47 15.60 2.58 -3.95
C SER A 47 15.61 1.11 -3.52
N VAL A 48 16.71 0.41 -3.81
CA VAL A 48 16.93 -0.97 -3.36
C VAL A 48 16.91 -1.05 -1.83
N GLU A 49 17.45 -0.04 -1.15
CA GLU A 49 17.45 0.04 0.32
C GLU A 49 16.03 0.17 0.86
N MET A 50 15.18 1.01 0.26
CA MET A 50 13.77 1.11 0.64
C MET A 50 13.04 -0.22 0.46
N GLN A 51 13.31 -0.93 -0.63
CA GLN A 51 12.74 -2.27 -0.87
C GLN A 51 13.17 -3.26 0.22
N MET A 52 14.45 -3.23 0.60
CA MET A 52 14.98 -4.08 1.68
C MET A 52 14.34 -3.73 3.03
N LEU A 53 14.23 -2.44 3.37
CA LEU A 53 13.60 -1.98 4.62
C LEU A 53 12.13 -2.39 4.70
N ALA A 54 11.36 -2.31 3.60
CA ALA A 54 9.99 -2.82 3.60
C ALA A 54 9.94 -4.33 3.78
N GLY A 55 10.85 -5.09 3.17
CA GLY A 55 10.95 -6.53 3.38
C GLY A 55 11.22 -6.91 4.84
N ILE A 56 12.10 -6.17 5.51
CA ILE A 56 12.36 -6.32 6.95
C ILE A 56 11.10 -5.99 7.76
N THR A 57 10.44 -4.88 7.45
CA THR A 57 9.20 -4.45 8.13
C THR A 57 8.09 -5.50 8.00
N ASP A 58 7.89 -6.05 6.80
CA ASP A 58 6.91 -7.11 6.55
C ASP A 58 7.23 -8.38 7.34
N SER A 59 8.52 -8.74 7.43
CA SER A 59 8.99 -9.90 8.18
C SER A 59 8.74 -9.73 9.68
N LEU A 60 9.01 -8.55 10.23
CA LEU A 60 8.74 -8.21 11.63
C LEU A 60 7.24 -8.28 11.95
N ARG A 61 6.39 -7.67 11.12
CA ARG A 61 4.93 -7.76 11.27
C ARG A 61 4.44 -9.20 11.26
N ARG A 62 5.01 -10.04 10.39
CA ARG A 62 4.66 -11.46 10.33
C ARG A 62 5.09 -12.22 11.59
N LEU A 63 6.28 -11.92 12.13
CA LEU A 63 6.74 -12.51 13.38
C LEU A 63 5.85 -12.12 14.56
N GLU A 64 5.51 -10.83 14.66
CA GLU A 64 4.57 -10.32 15.66
C GLU A 64 3.22 -11.03 15.57
N TYR A 65 2.67 -11.18 14.36
CA TYR A 65 1.43 -11.92 14.14
C TYR A 65 1.52 -13.37 14.60
N ILE A 66 2.59 -14.08 14.27
CA ILE A 66 2.79 -15.47 14.69
C ILE A 66 2.86 -15.57 16.21
N LEU A 67 3.60 -14.67 16.86
CA LEU A 67 3.70 -14.61 18.32
C LEU A 67 2.34 -14.34 18.96
N LEU A 68 1.57 -13.38 18.45
CA LEU A 68 0.23 -13.08 18.96
C LEU A 68 -0.70 -14.29 18.82
N VAL A 69 -0.71 -14.95 17.66
CA VAL A 69 -1.56 -16.12 17.44
C VAL A 69 -1.16 -17.27 18.36
N ALA A 70 0.14 -17.57 18.46
CA ALA A 70 0.65 -18.65 19.29
C ALA A 70 0.36 -18.44 20.79
N ASN A 71 0.32 -17.18 21.25
CA ASN A 71 0.06 -16.84 22.64
C ASN A 71 -1.41 -16.47 22.92
N SER A 72 -2.29 -16.49 21.91
CA SER A 72 -3.71 -16.23 22.11
C SER A 72 -4.42 -17.49 22.60
N SER A 73 -5.23 -17.36 23.66
CA SER A 73 -5.99 -18.48 24.26
C SER A 73 -7.17 -18.97 23.41
N GLY A 74 -7.25 -18.56 22.14
CA GLY A 74 -8.39 -18.80 21.24
C GLY A 74 -9.67 -18.05 21.61
N LYS A 75 -9.72 -17.40 22.78
CA LYS A 75 -10.84 -16.58 23.25
C LYS A 75 -10.51 -15.10 23.05
N GLY A 76 -11.12 -14.48 22.04
CA GLY A 76 -10.94 -13.06 21.75
C GLY A 76 -11.03 -12.73 20.26
N PRO A 77 -10.81 -11.46 19.88
CA PRO A 77 -10.76 -11.04 18.49
C PRO A 77 -9.68 -11.81 17.72
N LYS A 78 -10.05 -12.41 16.59
CA LYS A 78 -9.07 -13.05 15.70
C LYS A 78 -8.09 -12.00 15.19
N VAL A 79 -6.82 -12.15 15.53
CA VAL A 79 -5.75 -11.31 14.98
C VAL A 79 -5.73 -11.51 13.47
N LYS A 80 -5.74 -10.40 12.72
CA LYS A 80 -5.68 -10.46 11.25
C LYS A 80 -4.23 -10.63 10.83
N LYS A 81 -4.00 -11.45 9.81
CA LYS A 81 -2.69 -11.55 9.17
C LYS A 81 -2.32 -10.16 8.62
N PRO A 82 -1.12 -9.65 8.91
CA PRO A 82 -0.68 -8.36 8.40
C PRO A 82 -0.52 -8.42 6.89
N GLU A 83 -0.97 -7.37 6.22
CA GLU A 83 -0.75 -7.17 4.80
C GLU A 83 0.67 -6.66 4.56
N PRO A 84 1.35 -7.14 3.49
CA PRO A 84 2.63 -6.58 3.08
C PRO A 84 2.52 -5.07 2.80
N MET A 85 3.58 -4.34 3.11
CA MET A 85 3.68 -2.93 2.78
C MET A 85 3.56 -2.73 1.26
N ARG A 86 2.63 -1.86 0.86
CA ARG A 86 2.40 -1.50 -0.54
C ARG A 86 3.66 -0.84 -1.09
N ARG A 87 4.23 -1.39 -2.16
CA ARG A 87 5.47 -0.92 -2.78
C ARG A 87 5.53 -1.33 -4.24
N PRO A 88 6.43 -0.74 -5.06
CA PRO A 88 6.56 -1.12 -6.46
C PRO A 88 6.78 -2.63 -6.59
N GLY A 89 5.93 -3.29 -7.38
CA GLY A 89 5.93 -4.74 -7.57
C GLY A 89 5.21 -5.57 -6.50
N VAL A 90 4.77 -4.96 -5.39
CA VAL A 90 4.00 -5.62 -4.33
C VAL A 90 2.75 -4.79 -4.03
N SER A 91 1.66 -5.14 -4.69
CA SER A 91 0.34 -4.59 -4.39
C SER A 91 -0.18 -5.14 -3.06
N GLY A 92 -0.73 -4.29 -2.21
CA GLY A 92 -1.51 -4.73 -1.05
C GLY A 92 -2.78 -5.48 -1.47
N ALA A 93 -3.51 -6.04 -0.50
CA ALA A 93 -4.79 -6.70 -0.75
C ALA A 93 -5.68 -5.89 -1.72
N ALA A 94 -6.15 -6.56 -2.77
CA ALA A 94 -7.05 -5.95 -3.74
C ALA A 94 -8.25 -5.36 -3.00
N LYS A 95 -8.59 -4.10 -3.28
CA LYS A 95 -9.83 -3.51 -2.78
C LYS A 95 -10.97 -4.43 -3.25
N LYS A 96 -11.73 -4.97 -2.29
CA LYS A 96 -12.93 -5.76 -2.63
C LYS A 96 -13.79 -4.87 -3.51
N SER A 97 -14.10 -5.35 -4.72
CA SER A 97 -15.02 -4.65 -5.61
C SER A 97 -16.35 -4.48 -4.88
N ALA A 98 -16.86 -3.26 -4.87
CA ALA A 98 -18.21 -3.02 -4.40
C ALA A 98 -19.16 -3.86 -5.28
N LEU A 99 -20.16 -4.49 -4.63
CA LEU A 99 -21.14 -5.30 -5.34
C LEU A 99 -21.85 -4.41 -6.37
N THR A 100 -21.76 -4.74 -7.65
CA THR A 100 -22.52 -4.00 -8.67
C THR A 100 -24.01 -4.29 -8.52
N GLU A 101 -24.88 -3.35 -8.90
CA GLU A 101 -26.34 -3.56 -8.84
C GLU A 101 -26.79 -4.80 -9.62
N GLN A 102 -26.13 -5.10 -10.75
CA GLN A 102 -26.38 -6.32 -11.51
C GLN A 102 -26.05 -7.56 -10.68
N SER A 103 -24.87 -7.60 -10.06
CA SER A 103 -24.47 -8.71 -9.18
C SER A 103 -25.39 -8.87 -7.97
N ALA A 104 -25.91 -7.76 -7.43
CA ALA A 104 -26.88 -7.75 -6.34
C ALA A 104 -28.21 -8.38 -6.77
N ASN A 105 -28.73 -8.00 -7.94
CA ASN A 105 -29.97 -8.55 -8.50
C ASN A 105 -29.84 -10.03 -8.86
N THR A 106 -28.70 -10.47 -9.40
CA THR A 106 -28.45 -11.90 -9.66
C THR A 106 -28.44 -12.70 -8.36
N LEU A 107 -27.77 -12.20 -7.30
CA LEU A 107 -27.79 -12.82 -5.98
C LEU A 107 -29.20 -12.87 -5.38
N PHE A 108 -29.97 -11.80 -5.54
CA PHE A 108 -31.35 -11.73 -5.06
C PHE A 108 -32.25 -12.76 -5.74
N GLN A 109 -32.13 -12.95 -7.05
CA GLN A 109 -32.87 -13.98 -7.79
C GLN A 109 -32.46 -15.41 -7.38
N LEU A 110 -31.16 -15.66 -7.17
CA LEU A 110 -30.64 -16.95 -6.69
C LEU A 110 -31.15 -17.29 -5.29
N ILE A 111 -31.16 -16.33 -4.37
CA ILE A 111 -31.60 -16.54 -2.98
C ILE A 111 -33.11 -16.77 -2.91
N ASN A 112 -33.89 -16.10 -3.76
CA ASN A 112 -35.35 -16.22 -3.78
C ASN A 112 -35.89 -17.30 -4.74
N GLY A 113 -35.01 -18.16 -5.28
CA GLY A 113 -35.41 -19.30 -6.10
C GLY A 113 -35.93 -18.95 -7.50
N GLY A 114 -35.62 -17.75 -8.01
CA GLY A 114 -36.09 -17.26 -9.32
C GLY A 114 -35.26 -17.72 -10.52
N ALA A 115 -34.26 -18.59 -10.31
CA ALA A 115 -33.49 -19.19 -11.40
C ALA A 115 -34.08 -20.56 -11.76
N ALA A 116 -35.20 -20.53 -12.50
CA ALA A 116 -35.72 -21.63 -13.30
C ALA A 116 -36.04 -21.08 -14.70
#